data_AF-A0A8H5NLK1-F1
#
_entry.id   AF-A0A8H5NLK1-F1
#
_cell.length_a   1.000
_cell.length_b   1.000
_cell.length_c   1.000
_cell.angle_alpha   90.00
_cell.angle_beta   90.00
_cell.angle_gamma   90.00
#
_symmetry.space_group_name_H-M   'P 1'
#
loop_
_entity.id
_entity.type
_entity.pdbx_description
1 polymer ?
#
loop_
_entity_poly.entity_id
_entity_poly.type
_entity_poly.pdbx_seq_one_letter_code
_entity_poly.pdbx_strand_id
1 'polypeptide(L)'
;MTVMKGSRRPKSWDGRVTVRFTVQVVDTKSSDTVMLRVAPVLRHHHLQKVEKVLTAQNIQKPYHADFNNALDSITKAAGMKKDLYLFNVTDDNWIQDFVEPGYASMPGLNGTVSIQIMILCPRKERDGGLLLFLSFRKAGVGAVQHLGMSSLKTNPG
;
A
#
# COMPACT_ATOMS: atom_id res chain seq x y z
N MET A 1 2.55 -12.29 -8.15
CA MET A 1 2.53 -11.66 -6.81
C MET A 1 3.65 -10.63 -6.72
N THR A 2 3.34 -9.34 -6.78
CA THR A 2 4.38 -8.28 -6.87
C THR A 2 4.48 -7.56 -5.53
N VAL A 3 5.64 -7.63 -4.86
CA VAL A 3 6.01 -6.65 -3.82
C VAL A 3 6.59 -5.48 -4.60
N MET A 4 6.30 -4.23 -4.25
CA MET A 4 7.07 -3.14 -4.83
C MET A 4 8.53 -3.25 -4.36
N LYS A 5 9.38 -3.82 -5.22
CA LYS A 5 10.83 -3.78 -5.07
C LYS A 5 11.33 -2.46 -5.63
N GLY A 6 12.17 -1.76 -4.86
CA GLY A 6 12.68 -0.45 -5.26
C GLY A 6 11.67 0.68 -5.10
N SER A 7 11.19 0.93 -3.88
CA SER A 7 10.80 2.30 -3.54
C SER A 7 12.06 3.14 -3.33
N ARG A 8 11.97 4.46 -3.57
CA ARG A 8 13.05 5.38 -3.20
C ARG A 8 13.34 5.23 -1.69
N ARG A 9 14.61 5.03 -1.34
CA ARG A 9 15.08 4.92 0.06
C ARG A 9 16.16 5.96 0.31
N PRO A 10 15.92 6.94 1.22
CA PRO A 10 16.95 7.91 1.59
C PRO A 10 18.26 7.19 1.94
N LYS A 11 19.40 7.72 1.46
CA LYS A 11 20.75 7.18 1.66
C LYS A 11 21.07 5.83 0.98
N SER A 12 20.11 5.18 0.32
CA SER A 12 20.35 3.91 -0.40
C SER A 12 20.08 4.03 -1.90
N TRP A 13 18.89 4.50 -2.30
CA TRP A 13 18.57 4.67 -3.72
C TRP A 13 17.65 5.88 -3.95
N ASP A 14 18.02 6.73 -4.90
CA ASP A 14 17.34 7.99 -5.17
C ASP A 14 16.10 7.86 -6.07
N GLY A 15 15.85 6.66 -6.62
CA GLY A 15 14.70 6.33 -7.45
C GLY A 15 14.90 6.57 -8.94
N ARG A 16 16.13 6.85 -9.40
CA ARG A 16 16.44 6.99 -10.83
C ARG A 16 16.90 5.66 -11.44
N VAL A 17 16.43 5.37 -12.65
CA VAL A 17 16.88 4.25 -13.48
C VAL A 17 17.28 4.80 -14.83
N THR A 18 18.47 4.44 -15.31
CA THR A 18 18.92 4.80 -16.66
C THR A 18 18.91 3.54 -17.52
N VAL A 19 18.12 3.54 -18.58
CA VAL A 19 18.04 2.45 -19.55
C VAL A 19 18.81 2.87 -20.79
N ARG A 20 19.86 2.10 -21.13
CA ARG A 20 20.64 2.29 -22.36
C ARG A 20 20.27 1.20 -23.34
N PHE A 21 19.83 1.62 -24.53
CA PHE A 21 19.66 0.73 -25.66
C PHE A 21 20.90 0.78 -26.53
N THR A 22 21.34 -0.36 -27.03
CA THR A 22 22.55 -0.49 -27.84
C THR A 22 22.27 -1.45 -28.97
N VAL A 23 22.54 -1.02 -30.19
CA VAL A 23 22.48 -1.85 -31.40
C VAL A 23 23.90 -2.01 -31.92
N GLN A 24 24.30 -3.25 -32.21
CA GLN A 24 25.62 -3.57 -32.74
C GLN A 24 25.48 -4.45 -33.97
N VAL A 25 26.15 -4.07 -35.06
CA VAL A 25 26.24 -4.83 -36.31
C VAL A 25 27.71 -4.88 -36.72
N VAL A 26 28.31 -6.07 -36.65
CA VAL A 26 29.75 -6.29 -36.86
C VAL A 26 30.55 -5.32 -35.98
N ASP A 27 31.26 -4.36 -36.60
CA ASP A 27 32.12 -3.38 -35.93
C ASP A 27 31.41 -2.02 -35.70
N THR A 28 30.16 -1.87 -36.14
CA THR A 28 29.39 -0.63 -35.93
C THR A 28 28.49 -0.76 -34.72
N LYS A 29 28.55 0.23 -33.82
CA LYS A 29 27.72 0.30 -32.60
C LYS A 29 27.01 1.65 -32.53
N SER A 30 25.72 1.62 -32.20
CA SER A 30 24.93 2.81 -31.88
C SER A 30 24.25 2.62 -30.52
N SER A 31 24.02 3.70 -29.78
CA SER A 31 23.37 3.64 -28.47
C SER A 31 22.55 4.87 -28.18
N ASP A 32 21.44 4.67 -27.48
CA ASP A 32 20.57 5.72 -26.96
C ASP A 32 20.24 5.46 -25.49
N THR A 33 19.84 6.49 -24.74
CA THR A 33 19.63 6.40 -23.29
C THR A 33 18.40 7.18 -22.85
N VAL A 34 17.56 6.52 -22.03
CA VAL A 34 16.38 7.13 -21.40
C VAL A 34 16.52 7.04 -19.89
N MET A 35 16.19 8.13 -19.20
CA MET A 35 16.11 8.16 -17.73
C MET A 35 14.66 8.02 -17.28
N LEU A 36 14.43 7.09 -16.35
CA LEU A 36 13.16 6.85 -15.68
C LEU A 36 13.26 7.27 -14.21
N ARG A 37 12.11 7.64 -13.62
CA ARG A 37 11.99 7.91 -12.20
C ARG A 37 10.85 7.09 -11.60
N VAL A 38 11.12 6.38 -10.51
CA VAL A 38 10.09 5.64 -9.78
C VAL A 38 9.10 6.61 -9.15
N ALA A 39 7.80 6.36 -9.37
CA ALA A 39 6.73 7.13 -8.76
C ALA A 39 6.78 6.99 -7.22
N PRO A 40 6.72 8.11 -6.47
CA PRO A 40 6.68 8.04 -5.01
C PRO A 40 5.37 7.42 -4.53
N VAL A 41 5.41 6.78 -3.36
CA VAL A 41 4.18 6.39 -2.64
C VAL A 41 3.71 7.58 -1.83
N LEU A 42 2.48 8.02 -2.10
CA LEU A 42 1.82 9.12 -1.40
C LEU A 42 0.68 8.58 -0.54
N ARG A 43 0.38 9.27 0.55
CA ARG A 43 -0.78 8.98 1.41
C ARG A 43 -1.96 9.85 0.99
N HIS A 44 -3.14 9.35 1.30
CA HIS A 44 -4.36 10.14 1.13
C HIS A 44 -4.50 11.15 2.27
N HIS A 45 -4.96 12.36 1.96
CA HIS A 45 -5.36 13.33 2.99
C HIS A 45 -6.89 13.26 3.20
N HIS A 46 -7.36 13.67 4.38
CA HIS A 46 -8.76 13.49 4.77
C HIS A 46 -9.79 14.30 3.95
N LEU A 47 -9.35 15.25 3.12
CA LEU A 47 -10.23 15.98 2.20
C LEU A 47 -10.38 15.28 0.83
N GLN A 48 -9.64 14.20 0.59
CA GLN A 48 -9.86 13.40 -0.61
C GLN A 48 -11.14 12.58 -0.45
N LYS A 49 -11.79 12.32 -1.59
CA LYS A 49 -12.98 11.50 -1.64
C LYS A 49 -12.72 10.11 -1.05
N VAL A 50 -13.52 9.73 -0.06
CA VAL A 50 -13.46 8.41 0.54
C VAL A 50 -14.03 7.37 -0.43
N GLU A 51 -13.29 6.29 -0.67
CA GLU A 51 -13.77 5.18 -1.48
C GLU A 51 -14.31 4.00 -0.68
N LYS A 52 -13.69 3.72 0.47
CA LYS A 52 -13.98 2.56 1.32
C LYS A 52 -13.60 2.90 2.75
N VAL A 53 -14.42 2.45 3.69
CA VAL A 53 -14.16 2.50 5.14
C VAL A 53 -13.91 1.09 5.63
N LEU A 54 -12.95 0.94 6.54
CA LEU A 54 -12.57 -0.34 7.14
C LEU A 54 -12.76 -0.24 8.65
N THR A 55 -13.26 -1.31 9.28
CA THR A 55 -13.37 -1.41 10.73
C THR A 55 -13.15 -2.86 11.18
N ALA A 56 -12.84 -3.02 12.47
CA ALA A 56 -12.74 -4.32 13.10
C ALA A 56 -14.13 -4.92 13.34
N GLN A 57 -14.29 -6.18 12.99
CA GLN A 57 -15.35 -7.02 13.49
C GLN A 57 -14.77 -7.89 14.59
N ASN A 58 -15.06 -7.53 15.85
CA ASN A 58 -14.73 -8.36 16.99
C ASN A 58 -16.02 -9.06 17.47
N ILE A 59 -16.14 -10.34 17.14
CA ILE A 59 -17.32 -11.17 17.46
C ILE A 59 -17.48 -11.48 18.96
N GLN A 60 -16.44 -11.22 19.77
CA GLN A 60 -16.46 -11.51 21.21
C GLN A 60 -16.98 -10.34 22.04
N LYS A 61 -17.14 -9.15 21.45
CA LYS A 61 -17.48 -7.91 22.18
C LYS A 61 -18.76 -7.28 21.63
N PRO A 62 -19.92 -7.42 22.32
CA PRO A 62 -21.21 -6.98 21.80
C PRO A 62 -21.27 -5.51 21.38
N TYR A 63 -20.58 -4.61 22.09
CA TYR A 63 -20.55 -3.18 21.76
C TYR A 63 -19.92 -2.87 20.39
N HIS A 64 -19.12 -3.78 19.83
CA HIS A 64 -18.61 -3.63 18.46
C HIS A 64 -19.72 -3.76 17.42
N ALA A 65 -20.77 -4.54 17.70
CA ALA A 65 -21.91 -4.67 16.80
C ALA A 65 -22.65 -3.33 16.68
N ASP A 66 -22.92 -2.67 17.81
CA ASP A 66 -23.59 -1.36 17.83
C ASP A 66 -22.76 -0.29 17.12
N PHE A 67 -21.44 -0.27 17.38
CA PHE A 67 -20.52 0.63 16.67
C PHE A 67 -20.53 0.38 15.16
N ASN A 68 -20.43 -0.88 14.73
CA ASN A 68 -20.40 -1.22 13.30
C ASN A 68 -21.73 -0.90 12.60
N ASN A 69 -22.87 -1.11 13.27
CA ASN A 69 -24.19 -0.74 12.76
C ASN A 69 -24.35 0.77 12.61
N ALA A 70 -23.88 1.54 13.60
CA ALA A 70 -23.89 3.00 13.54
C ALA A 70 -22.97 3.51 12.41
N LEU A 71 -21.75 2.95 12.30
CA LEU A 71 -20.79 3.33 11.27
C LEU A 71 -21.32 3.01 9.85
N ASP A 72 -21.91 1.84 9.65
CA ASP A 72 -22.52 1.44 8.37
C ASP A 72 -23.69 2.35 7.98
N SER A 73 -24.52 2.75 8.96
CA SER A 73 -25.61 3.70 8.72
C SER A 73 -25.07 5.06 8.26
N ILE A 74 -23.99 5.54 8.89
CA ILE A 74 -23.34 6.80 8.53
C ILE A 74 -22.69 6.74 7.14
N THR A 75 -22.00 5.65 6.79
CA THR A 75 -21.37 5.52 5.46
C THR A 75 -22.41 5.50 4.35
N LYS A 76 -23.54 4.80 4.57
CA LYS A 76 -24.68 4.79 3.64
C LYS A 76 -25.33 6.18 3.51
N ALA A 77 -25.58 6.86 4.63
CA ALA A 77 -26.11 8.22 4.63
C ALA A 77 -25.18 9.23 3.93
N ALA A 78 -23.85 9.01 4.01
CA ALA A 78 -22.84 9.79 3.29
C ALA A 78 -22.76 9.47 1.78
N GLY A 79 -23.61 8.57 1.27
CA GLY A 79 -23.66 8.20 -0.15
C GLY A 79 -22.46 7.37 -0.61
N MET A 80 -21.80 6.65 0.30
CA MET A 80 -20.71 5.77 -0.08
C MET A 80 -21.20 4.62 -0.98
N LYS A 81 -20.44 4.35 -2.05
CA LYS A 81 -20.78 3.30 -3.03
C LYS A 81 -20.34 1.90 -2.62
N LYS A 82 -19.33 1.80 -1.76
CA LYS A 82 -18.79 0.52 -1.28
C LYS A 82 -19.26 0.32 0.15
N ASP A 83 -19.69 -0.88 0.47
CA ASP A 83 -20.09 -1.25 1.83
C ASP A 83 -18.93 -1.11 2.81
N LEU A 84 -19.28 -0.97 4.10
CA LEU A 84 -18.33 -1.00 5.20
C LEU A 84 -17.56 -2.33 5.18
N TYR A 85 -16.23 -2.25 5.13
CA TYR A 85 -15.40 -3.46 5.17
C TYR A 85 -15.15 -3.89 6.62
N LEU A 86 -15.76 -5.01 6.99
CA LEU A 86 -15.59 -5.65 8.28
C LEU A 86 -14.40 -6.61 8.24
N PHE A 87 -13.31 -6.26 8.92
CA PHE A 87 -12.16 -7.14 9.06
C PHE A 87 -12.29 -7.96 10.33
N ASN A 88 -12.40 -9.28 10.17
CA ASN A 88 -12.50 -10.19 11.31
C ASN A 88 -11.17 -10.21 12.09
N VAL A 89 -11.23 -9.79 13.34
CA VAL A 89 -10.09 -9.77 14.27
C VAL A 89 -10.52 -10.36 15.60
N THR A 90 -9.61 -11.10 16.24
CA THR A 90 -9.91 -11.72 17.53
C THR A 90 -9.72 -10.72 18.68
N ASP A 91 -8.56 -10.05 18.72
CA ASP A 91 -8.13 -9.34 19.95
C ASP A 91 -7.74 -7.88 19.72
N ASP A 92 -7.26 -7.52 18.54
CA ASP A 92 -6.78 -6.18 18.22
C ASP A 92 -7.71 -5.48 17.22
N ASN A 93 -8.48 -4.52 17.72
CA ASN A 93 -9.48 -3.78 16.96
C ASN A 93 -8.93 -2.48 16.31
N TRP A 94 -7.65 -2.17 16.50
CA TRP A 94 -7.03 -0.93 16.00
C TRP A 94 -6.60 -1.06 14.54
N ILE A 95 -7.57 -1.28 13.64
CA ILE A 95 -7.34 -1.41 12.19
C ILE A 95 -6.53 -0.25 11.61
N GLN A 96 -6.72 0.97 12.14
CA GLN A 96 -5.97 2.15 11.74
C GLN A 96 -4.45 1.97 11.92
N ASP A 97 -4.02 1.23 12.93
CA ASP A 97 -2.60 1.04 13.22
C ASP A 97 -1.95 -0.08 12.40
N PHE A 98 -2.75 -0.83 11.64
CA PHE A 98 -2.28 -2.01 10.91
C PHE A 98 -1.65 -1.62 9.58
N VAL A 99 -2.38 -0.82 8.81
CA VAL A 99 -2.02 -0.46 7.44
C VAL A 99 -2.45 0.98 7.15
N GLU A 100 -1.65 1.66 6.33
CA GLU A 100 -1.98 2.97 5.78
C GLU A 100 -2.23 2.84 4.26
N PRO A 101 -3.43 3.17 3.76
CA PRO A 101 -3.69 3.23 2.33
C PRO A 101 -2.95 4.42 1.68
N GLY A 102 -2.25 4.14 0.60
CA GLY A 102 -1.61 5.14 -0.25
C GLY A 102 -1.80 4.82 -1.72
N TYR A 103 -1.09 5.56 -2.57
CA TYR A 103 -1.10 5.36 -4.01
C TYR A 103 0.22 5.78 -4.65
N ALA A 104 0.47 5.27 -5.86
CA ALA A 104 1.48 5.76 -6.77
C ALA A 104 0.84 5.94 -8.15
N SER A 105 1.32 6.90 -8.93
CA SER A 105 0.74 7.21 -10.22
C SER A 105 1.80 7.55 -11.26
N MET A 106 1.45 7.32 -12.53
CA MET A 106 2.26 7.67 -13.68
C MET A 106 1.37 8.14 -14.85
N PRO A 107 1.91 8.92 -15.79
CA PRO A 107 1.22 9.18 -17.05
C PRO A 107 0.98 7.87 -17.81
N GLY A 108 -0.22 7.71 -18.36
CA GLY A 108 -0.56 6.68 -19.33
C GLY A 108 -1.08 7.30 -20.62
N LEU A 109 -1.32 6.46 -21.65
CA LEU A 109 -1.79 6.88 -22.97
C LEU A 109 -3.01 7.79 -22.94
N ASN A 110 -3.97 7.52 -22.04
CA ASN A 110 -5.25 8.24 -21.94
C ASN A 110 -5.39 9.06 -20.64
N GLY A 111 -4.26 9.39 -19.98
CA GLY A 111 -4.25 10.11 -18.71
C GLY A 111 -3.56 9.35 -17.58
N THR A 112 -3.68 9.85 -16.35
CA THR A 112 -2.98 9.29 -15.19
C THR A 112 -3.45 7.88 -14.84
N VAL A 113 -2.50 6.94 -14.77
CA VAL A 113 -2.71 5.61 -14.24
C VAL A 113 -2.26 5.60 -12.78
N SER A 114 -3.13 5.21 -11.87
CA SER A 114 -2.83 5.10 -10.43
C SER A 114 -3.02 3.69 -9.94
N ILE A 115 -2.18 3.28 -8.99
CA ILE A 115 -2.33 2.02 -8.26
C ILE A 115 -2.46 2.34 -6.77
N GLN A 116 -3.45 1.73 -6.10
CA GLN A 116 -3.56 1.77 -4.65
C GLN A 116 -2.44 0.93 -4.03
N ILE A 117 -1.86 1.37 -2.92
CA ILE A 117 -0.77 0.69 -2.23
C ILE A 117 -1.12 0.58 -0.75
N MET A 118 -1.08 -0.62 -0.20
CA MET A 118 -1.17 -0.81 1.25
C MET A 118 0.23 -0.69 1.87
N ILE A 119 0.40 0.23 2.80
CA ILE A 119 1.64 0.43 3.56
C ILE A 119 1.50 -0.29 4.90
N LEU A 120 2.25 -1.36 5.11
CA LEU A 120 2.21 -2.12 6.36
C LEU A 120 2.97 -1.38 7.47
N CYS A 121 2.33 -1.27 8.64
CA CYS A 121 2.96 -0.77 9.85
C CYS A 121 4.18 -1.64 10.23
N PRO A 122 5.31 -1.05 10.67
CA PRO A 122 6.52 -1.79 11.03
C PRO A 122 6.42 -2.61 12.32
N ARG A 123 5.30 -2.53 13.06
CA ARG A 123 5.13 -3.22 14.34
C ARG A 123 4.88 -4.72 14.12
N LYS A 124 5.82 -5.56 14.57
CA LYS A 124 5.79 -7.02 14.37
C LYS A 124 4.76 -7.76 15.24
N GLU A 125 4.35 -7.18 16.36
CA GLU A 125 3.51 -7.84 17.40
C GLU A 125 2.01 -7.86 17.06
N ARG A 126 1.61 -7.41 15.86
CA ARG A 126 0.21 -7.30 15.45
C ARG A 126 -0.06 -8.17 14.23
N ASP A 127 -0.34 -9.46 14.46
CA ASP A 127 -0.62 -10.44 13.41
C ASP A 127 -1.79 -10.03 12.50
N GLY A 128 -2.80 -9.35 13.06
CA GLY A 128 -3.93 -8.78 12.32
C GLY A 128 -3.49 -7.81 11.21
N GLY A 129 -2.39 -7.08 11.40
CA GLY A 129 -1.88 -6.16 10.39
C GLY A 129 -1.28 -6.87 9.17
N LEU A 130 -0.55 -7.98 9.40
CA LEU A 130 -0.04 -8.81 8.30
C LEU A 130 -1.20 -9.46 7.53
N LEU A 131 -2.21 -9.99 8.22
CA LEU A 131 -3.37 -10.61 7.59
C LEU A 131 -4.15 -9.61 6.73
N LEU A 132 -4.43 -8.42 7.27
CA LEU A 132 -5.12 -7.36 6.53
C LEU A 132 -4.30 -6.94 5.30
N PHE A 133 -3.00 -6.73 5.46
CA PHE A 133 -2.08 -6.42 4.38
C PHE A 133 -2.09 -7.48 3.27
N LEU A 134 -2.04 -8.77 3.62
CA LEU A 134 -2.10 -9.87 2.65
C LEU A 134 -3.46 -9.95 1.95
N SER A 135 -4.56 -9.69 2.67
CA SER A 135 -5.92 -9.71 2.08
C SER A 135 -6.13 -8.65 1.00
N PHE A 136 -5.51 -7.48 1.16
CA PHE A 136 -5.61 -6.38 0.20
C PHE A 136 -4.56 -6.44 -0.91
N ARG A 137 -3.44 -7.14 -0.69
CA ARG A 137 -2.37 -7.29 -1.69
C ARG A 137 -2.78 -8.27 -2.80
N LYS A 138 -3.60 -7.79 -3.72
CA LYS A 138 -4.11 -8.53 -4.89
C LYS A 138 -3.86 -7.79 -6.20
N ALA A 139 -4.27 -8.37 -7.33
CA ALA A 139 -4.20 -7.69 -8.62
C ALA A 139 -4.89 -6.31 -8.54
N GLY A 140 -4.19 -5.26 -8.98
CA GLY A 140 -4.65 -3.86 -8.91
C GLY A 140 -4.34 -3.13 -7.59
N VAL A 141 -3.77 -3.80 -6.59
CA VAL A 141 -3.36 -3.18 -5.31
C VAL A 141 -1.93 -3.58 -4.98
N GLY A 142 -1.04 -2.59 -4.99
CA GLY A 142 0.34 -2.71 -4.55
C GLY A 142 0.48 -2.83 -3.04
N ALA A 143 1.70 -3.12 -2.61
CA ALA A 143 2.02 -3.32 -1.21
C ALA A 143 3.46 -2.94 -0.92
N VAL A 144 3.69 -2.26 0.20
CA VAL A 144 5.01 -1.86 0.67
C VAL A 144 5.12 -2.00 2.18
N GLN A 145 6.30 -2.39 2.65
CA GLN A 145 6.66 -2.39 4.06
C GLN A 145 8.05 -1.76 4.20
N HIS A 146 8.18 -0.83 5.14
CA HIS A 146 9.47 -0.34 5.60
C HIS A 146 9.68 -0.92 7.00
N LEU A 147 10.73 -1.70 7.18
CA LEU A 147 11.03 -2.25 8.50
C LEU A 147 11.67 -1.17 9.37
N GLY A 148 11.23 -1.06 10.62
CA GLY A 148 11.81 -0.13 11.60
C GLY A 148 13.20 -0.58 12.07
N MET A 149 13.94 0.33 12.71
CA MET A 149 15.35 0.13 13.13
C MET A 149 15.59 -1.11 14.01
N SER A 150 14.56 -1.59 14.73
CA SER A 150 14.62 -2.82 15.55
C SER A 150 14.61 -4.12 14.76
N SER A 151 14.32 -4.09 13.45
CA SER A 151 14.30 -5.30 12.62
C SER A 151 15.68 -5.74 12.11
N LEU A 152 16.73 -4.95 12.34
CA LEU A 152 18.09 -5.21 11.89
C LEU A 152 18.94 -6.00 12.91
N LYS A 153 18.39 -6.32 14.08
CA LYS A 153 19.12 -6.99 15.19
C LYS A 153 18.87 -8.50 15.32
N THR A 154 18.54 -9.21 14.26
CA THR A 154 18.57 -10.68 14.29
C THR A 154 19.29 -11.20 13.05
N ASN A 155 20.62 -11.24 13.15
CA ASN A 155 21.54 -12.21 12.58
C ASN A 155 22.95 -11.90 13.11
N PRO A 156 23.40 -12.51 14.21
CA PRO A 156 24.74 -13.08 14.24
C PRO A 156 24.67 -14.48 13.60
N GLY A 157 25.73 -14.84 12.87
CA GLY A 157 25.85 -16.13 12.17
C GLY A 157 25.90 -17.35 13.07
#